data_AF-A0A2B8KNC8-F1
#
_entry.id   AF-A0A2B8KNC8-F1
#
_cell.length_a   1.000
_cell.length_b   1.000
_cell.length_c   1.000
_cell.angle_alpha   90.00
_cell.angle_beta   90.00
_cell.angle_gamma   90.00
#
_symmetry.space_group_name_H-M   'P 1'
#
loop_
_entity.id
_entity.type
_entity.pdbx_description
1 polymer ?
#
loop_
_entity_poly.entity_id
_entity_poly.type
_entity_poly.pdbx_seq_one_letter_code
_entity_poly.pdbx_strand_id
1 'polypeptide(L)' 'MELVKLEKVIELKKEELLNLVSNYGLQHEKVIELSQEIDKLINWFMFLK' A
#
# COMPACT_ATOMS: atom_id res chain seq x y z
N MET A 1 1.70 19.64 -4.29
CA MET A 1 1.11 19.43 -2.95
C MET A 1 0.37 18.10 -2.84
N GLU A 2 -0.30 17.63 -3.90
CA GLU A 2 -1.03 16.36 -3.91
C GLU A 2 -0.13 15.12 -4.01
N LEU A 3 0.95 15.16 -4.81
CA LEU A 3 1.93 14.05 -4.89
C LEU A 3 2.56 13.71 -3.53
N VAL A 4 2.89 14.72 -2.72
CA VAL A 4 3.43 14.54 -1.36
C VAL A 4 2.40 13.88 -0.43
N LYS A 5 1.10 14.09 -0.66
CA LYS A 5 0.05 13.40 0.09
C LYS A 5 -0.08 11.94 -0.35
N LEU A 6 0.01 11.66 -1.65
CA LEU A 6 -0.05 10.30 -2.18
C LEU A 6 1.11 9.44 -1.66
N GLU A 7 2.33 9.99 -1.65
CA GLU A 7 3.51 9.32 -1.11
C GLU A 7 3.33 8.96 0.39
N LYS A 8 2.81 9.89 1.19
CA LYS A 8 2.49 9.61 2.61
C LYS A 8 1.42 8.52 2.79
N VAL A 9 0.40 8.50 1.93
CA VAL A 9 -0.64 7.47 1.98
C VAL A 9 -0.04 6.09 1.65
N ILE A 10 0.86 6.01 0.67
CA ILE A 10 1.57 4.77 0.34
C ILE A 10 2.39 4.28 1.52
N GLU A 11 3.14 5.15 2.20
CA GLU A 11 3.95 4.76 3.36
C GLU A 11 3.09 4.27 4.54
N LEU A 12 1.99 4.95 4.87
CA LEU A 12 1.07 4.50 5.92
C LEU A 12 0.48 3.12 5.61
N LYS A 13 0.08 2.88 4.36
CA LYS A 13 -0.45 1.58 3.95
C LYS A 13 0.60 0.47 3.96
N LYS A 14 1.87 0.77 3.69
CA LYS A 14 2.96 -0.21 3.84
C LYS A 14 3.12 -0.65 5.29
N GLU A 15 3.07 0.28 6.24
CA GLU A 15 3.11 -0.06 7.68
C GLU A 15 1.91 -0.94 8.07
N GLU A 16 0.72 -0.61 7.59
CA GLU A 16 -0.48 -1.43 7.79
C GLU A 16 -0.32 -2.84 7.22
N LEU A 17 0.25 -2.96 6.02
CA LEU A 17 0.52 -4.24 5.37
C LEU A 17 1.48 -5.09 6.20
N LEU A 18 2.58 -4.53 6.71
CA LEU A 18 3.52 -5.26 7.56
C LEU A 18 2.86 -5.77 8.85
N ASN A 19 1.98 -4.97 9.45
CA ASN A 19 1.20 -5.37 10.62
C ASN A 19 0.23 -6.51 10.28
N LEU A 20 -0.47 -6.43 9.15
CA LEU A 20 -1.38 -7.49 8.71
C LEU A 20 -0.62 -8.79 8.38
N VAL A 21 0.51 -8.70 7.68
CA VAL A 21 1.38 -9.85 7.36
C VAL A 21 1.86 -10.52 8.65
N SER A 22 2.24 -9.73 9.66
CA SER A 22 2.71 -10.27 10.94
C SER A 22 1.59 -11.00 11.71
N ASN A 23 0.35 -10.54 11.61
CA ASN A 23 -0.79 -11.13 12.32
C ASN A 23 -1.42 -12.32 11.59
N TYR A 24 -1.47 -12.29 10.26
CA TYR A 24 -2.28 -13.22 9.46
C TYR A 24 -1.46 -14.03 8.43
N GLY A 25 -0.23 -13.61 8.13
CA GLY A 25 0.60 -14.21 7.08
C GLY A 25 0.31 -13.69 5.67
N LEU A 26 1.22 -14.00 4.74
CA LEU A 26 1.22 -13.44 3.37
C LEU A 26 0.03 -13.86 2.51
N GLN A 27 -0.54 -15.05 2.77
CA GLN A 27 -1.61 -15.62 1.95
C GLN A 27 -3.01 -15.21 2.43
N HIS A 28 -3.11 -14.43 3.51
CA HIS A 28 -4.40 -13.99 4.00
C HIS A 28 -5.05 -13.01 3.01
N GLU A 29 -6.33 -13.18 2.73
CA GLU A 29 -7.08 -12.39 1.74
C GLU A 29 -6.88 -10.88 1.93
N LYS A 30 -7.06 -10.37 3.15
CA LYS A 30 -6.83 -8.95 3.49
C LYS A 30 -5.41 -8.44 3.19
N VAL A 31 -4.40 -9.30 3.36
CA VAL A 31 -3.00 -8.93 3.06
C VAL A 31 -2.83 -8.81 1.54
N ILE A 32 -3.41 -9.74 0.79
CA ILE A 32 -3.38 -9.73 -0.68
C ILE A 32 -4.12 -8.49 -1.20
N GLU A 33 -5.31 -8.21 -0.71
CA GLU A 33 -6.11 -7.04 -1.10
C GLU A 33 -5.36 -5.73 -0.83
N LEU A 34 -4.82 -5.55 0.37
CA LEU A 34 -4.07 -4.34 0.73
C LEU A 34 -2.79 -4.22 -0.10
N SER A 35 -2.08 -5.32 -0.35
CA SER A 35 -0.91 -5.32 -1.23
C SER A 35 -1.25 -4.87 -2.66
N GLN A 36 -2.38 -5.31 -3.20
CA GLN A 36 -2.85 -4.88 -4.53
C GLN A 36 -3.28 -3.41 -4.55
N GLU A 37 -3.86 -2.91 -3.47
CA GLU A 37 -4.21 -1.49 -3.35
C GLU A 37 -2.96 -0.61 -3.36
N ILE A 38 -1.93 -0.99 -2.60
CA ILE A 38 -0.64 -0.28 -2.58
C ILE A 38 -0.01 -0.29 -3.96
N ASP A 39 -0.05 -1.41 -4.68
CA ASP A 39 0.49 -1.52 -6.04
C ASP A 39 -0.22 -0.55 -7.01
N LYS A 40 -1.56 -0.44 -6.94
CA LYS A 40 -2.32 0.54 -7.73
C LYS A 40 -1.93 1.98 -7.40
N LEU A 41 -1.72 2.30 -6.13
CA LEU A 41 -1.29 3.64 -5.71
C LEU A 41 0.13 3.97 -6.20
N ILE A 42 1.05 3.01 -6.14
CA ILE A 42 2.41 3.15 -6.68
C ILE A 42 2.36 3.35 -8.19
N ASN A 43 1.59 2.53 -8.91
CA ASN A 43 1.41 2.68 -10.35
C ASN A 43 0.85 4.06 -10.69
N TRP A 44 -0.17 4.54 -9.97
CA TRP A 44 -0.72 5.87 -10.18
C TRP A 44 0.30 6.98 -9.91
N PHE A 45 1.09 6.85 -8.84
CA PHE A 45 2.17 7.77 -8.54
C PHE A 45 3.24 7.80 -9.65
N MET A 46 3.58 6.64 -10.22
CA MET A 46 4.52 6.54 -11.35
C MET A 46 3.96 7.17 -12.63
N PHE A 47 2.67 7.00 -12.93
CA PHE A 47 2.04 7.61 -14.11
C PHE A 47 1.89 9.13 -14.00
N LEU A 48 1.79 9.67 -12.79
CA LEU A 48 1.67 11.11 -12.53
C LEU A 48 3.02 11.84 -12.46
N LYS A 49 4.14 11.11 -12.43
CA LYS A 49 5.50 11.64 -12.26
C LYS A 49 6.24 11.68 -13.59
#